data_AF-A0A954LKS8-F1
#
_entry.id   AF-A0A954LKS8-F1
#
_cell.length_a   1.000
_cell.length_b   1.000
_cell.length_c   1.000
_cell.angle_alpha   90.00
_cell.angle_beta   90.00
_cell.angle_gamma   90.00
#
_symmetry.space_group_name_H-M   'P 1'
#
loop_
_entity.id
_entity.type
_entity.pdbx_description
1 polymer ?
#
loop_
_entity_poly.entity_id
_entity_poly.type
_entity_poly.pdbx_seq_one_letter_code
_entity_poly.pdbx_strand_id
1 'polypeptide(L)'
;ERQRLQFAKDQQAEVSGLLSKNQLDRFTQIALQHRGPMAFSEPNIVAQLGLNTDQRTEIRKRLSNYRDPFFPRPKNPPFDPSDGEKPIKKFPFPERDFRADDQILTDFLNLLSPEQRAKWKEMTGEPFQGEIPRTFLSPPRRR
;
A
#
# COMPACT_ATOMS: atom_id res chain seq x y z
N GLU A 1 4.16 19.16 2.95
CA GLU A 1 4.74 17.79 2.86
C GLU A 1 5.50 17.38 4.12
N ARG A 2 6.44 18.19 4.61
CA ARG A 2 7.21 17.91 5.85
C ARG A 2 6.36 17.62 7.10
N GLN A 3 5.27 18.36 7.31
CA GLN A 3 4.37 18.15 8.46
C GLN A 3 3.66 16.78 8.46
N ARG A 4 3.30 16.25 7.28
CA ARG A 4 2.68 14.92 7.17
C ARG A 4 3.66 13.79 7.47
N LEU A 5 4.90 13.94 6.98
CA LEU A 5 5.98 13.00 7.26
C LEU A 5 6.36 13.01 8.73
N GLN A 6 6.40 14.18 9.36
CA GLN A 6 6.68 14.30 10.78
C GLN A 6 5.59 13.65 11.62
N PHE A 7 4.31 13.96 11.33
CA PHE A 7 3.17 13.34 12.02
C PHE A 7 3.18 11.81 11.90
N ALA A 8 3.49 11.26 10.71
CA ALA A 8 3.60 9.81 10.52
C ALA A 8 4.74 9.19 11.36
N LYS A 9 5.88 9.88 11.46
CA LYS A 9 7.02 9.43 12.29
C LYS A 9 6.68 9.48 13.77
N ASP A 10 6.00 10.52 14.22
CA ASP A 10 5.63 10.70 15.62
C ASP A 10 4.63 9.60 16.05
N GLN A 11 3.63 9.30 15.20
CA GLN A 11 2.71 8.18 15.43
C GLN A 11 3.44 6.83 15.47
N GLN A 12 4.41 6.61 14.58
CA GLN A 12 5.18 5.38 14.57
C GLN A 12 6.04 5.23 15.83
N ALA A 13 6.63 6.32 16.32
CA ALA A 13 7.41 6.34 17.56
C ALA A 13 6.52 6.05 18.79
N GLU A 14 5.34 6.66 18.87
CA GLU A 14 4.39 6.44 19.96
C GLU A 14 3.92 4.99 20.01
N VAL A 15 3.56 4.39 18.86
CA VAL A 15 3.20 2.96 18.77
C VAL A 15 4.36 2.08 19.20
N SER A 16 5.60 2.40 18.79
CA SER A 16 6.78 1.62 19.19
C SER A 16 7.08 1.69 20.68
N GLY A 17 6.68 2.77 21.36
CA GLY A 17 6.83 2.91 22.82
C GLY A 17 5.79 2.11 23.63
N LEU A 18 4.66 1.77 23.01
CA LEU A 18 3.58 1.00 23.64
C LEU A 18 3.70 -0.51 23.42
N LEU A 19 4.36 -0.93 22.34
CA LEU A 19 4.51 -2.33 21.97
C LEU A 19 5.84 -2.90 22.49
N SER A 20 5.79 -4.11 23.04
CA SER A 20 7.02 -4.90 23.21
C SER A 20 7.68 -5.15 21.86
N LYS A 21 8.99 -5.43 21.86
CA LYS A 21 9.74 -5.75 20.63
C LYS A 21 9.04 -6.81 19.77
N ASN A 22 8.61 -7.91 20.39
CA ASN A 22 7.92 -8.99 19.68
C ASN A 22 6.58 -8.54 19.07
N GLN A 23 5.84 -7.66 19.75
CA GLN A 23 4.59 -7.11 19.22
C GLN A 23 4.85 -6.14 18.07
N LEU A 24 5.90 -5.33 18.15
CA LEU A 24 6.29 -4.40 17.09
C LEU A 24 6.74 -5.16 15.83
N ASP A 25 7.55 -6.20 16.01
CA ASP A 25 8.01 -7.07 14.91
C ASP A 25 6.80 -7.73 14.23
N ARG A 26 5.87 -8.28 15.01
CA ARG A 26 4.67 -8.91 14.47
C ARG A 26 3.72 -7.90 13.81
N PHE A 27 3.57 -6.72 14.40
CA PHE A 27 2.79 -5.64 13.81
C PHE A 27 3.34 -5.23 12.44
N THR A 28 4.67 -5.11 12.32
CA THR A 28 5.34 -4.76 11.06
C THR A 28 5.12 -5.83 9.99
N GLN A 29 5.22 -7.11 10.36
CA GLN A 29 4.90 -8.25 9.50
C GLN A 29 3.46 -8.19 8.98
N ILE A 30 2.49 -8.00 9.87
CA ILE A 30 1.05 -7.93 9.50
C ILE A 30 0.78 -6.71 8.62
N ALA A 31 1.36 -5.56 8.96
CA ALA A 31 1.23 -4.34 8.16
C ALA A 31 1.76 -4.56 6.73
N LEU A 32 2.88 -5.27 6.59
CA LEU A 32 3.46 -5.61 5.29
C LEU A 32 2.55 -6.57 4.49
N GLN A 33 2.04 -7.63 5.13
CA GLN A 33 1.09 -8.56 4.51
C GLN A 33 -0.17 -7.85 4.03
N HIS A 34 -0.74 -6.98 4.87
CA HIS A 34 -1.95 -6.23 4.54
C HIS A 34 -1.71 -5.18 3.43
N ARG A 35 -0.50 -4.62 3.35
CA ARG A 35 -0.11 -3.69 2.27
C ARG A 35 -0.13 -4.39 0.91
N GLY A 36 0.26 -5.66 0.86
CA GLY A 36 0.25 -6.48 -0.34
C GLY A 36 1.18 -5.92 -1.44
N PRO A 37 0.77 -5.96 -2.73
CA PRO A 37 1.61 -5.50 -3.85
C PRO A 37 2.09 -4.05 -3.74
N MET A 38 1.35 -3.20 -3.01
CA MET A 38 1.74 -1.79 -2.84
C MET A 38 3.03 -1.62 -2.04
N ALA A 39 3.43 -2.61 -1.22
CA ALA A 39 4.65 -2.58 -0.44
C ALA A 39 5.92 -2.46 -1.32
N PHE A 40 5.89 -3.01 -2.53
CA PHE A 40 7.02 -2.94 -3.47
C PHE A 40 7.30 -1.52 -3.99
N SER A 41 6.43 -0.55 -3.71
CA SER A 41 6.67 0.86 -3.99
C SER A 41 7.42 1.60 -2.88
N GLU A 42 7.54 1.01 -1.69
CA GLU A 42 8.10 1.67 -0.51
C GLU A 42 9.64 1.64 -0.53
N PRO A 43 10.33 2.78 -0.33
CA PRO A 43 11.78 2.86 -0.45
C PRO A 43 12.55 1.90 0.48
N ASN A 44 12.07 1.71 1.71
CA ASN A 44 12.65 0.77 2.67
C ASN A 44 12.53 -0.68 2.20
N ILE A 45 11.37 -1.07 1.64
CA ILE A 45 11.14 -2.43 1.13
C ILE A 45 12.00 -2.69 -0.11
N VAL A 46 12.06 -1.71 -1.03
CA VAL A 46 12.91 -1.76 -2.22
C VAL A 46 14.39 -1.94 -1.83
N ALA A 47 14.85 -1.17 -0.83
CA ALA A 47 16.22 -1.24 -0.33
C ALA A 47 16.50 -2.58 0.37
N GLN A 48 15.58 -3.04 1.22
CA GLN A 48 15.73 -4.33 1.91
C GLN A 48 15.76 -5.49 0.92
N LEU A 49 14.88 -5.53 -0.07
CA LEU A 49 14.87 -6.58 -1.10
C LEU A 49 16.00 -6.42 -2.13
N GLY A 50 16.74 -5.31 -2.13
CA GLY A 50 17.82 -5.07 -3.09
C GLY A 50 17.34 -5.10 -4.54
N LEU A 51 16.17 -4.52 -4.83
CA LEU A 51 15.59 -4.59 -6.17
C LEU A 51 16.44 -3.78 -7.15
N ASN A 52 16.83 -4.42 -8.26
CA ASN A 52 17.59 -3.75 -9.32
C ASN A 52 16.70 -2.79 -10.15
N THR A 53 17.32 -2.01 -11.03
CA THR A 53 16.60 -1.00 -11.84
C THR A 53 15.52 -1.62 -12.72
N ASP A 54 15.77 -2.79 -13.29
CA ASP A 54 14.83 -3.47 -14.20
C ASP A 54 13.62 -4.00 -13.45
N GLN A 55 13.85 -4.67 -12.31
CA GLN A 55 12.80 -5.14 -11.40
C GLN A 55 11.93 -3.98 -10.93
N ARG A 56 12.54 -2.87 -10.52
CA ARG A 56 11.82 -1.66 -10.08
C ARG A 56 10.98 -1.06 -11.20
N THR A 57 11.49 -1.09 -12.44
CA THR A 57 10.78 -0.56 -13.60
C THR A 57 9.56 -1.42 -13.91
N GLU A 58 9.69 -2.74 -13.91
CA GLU A 58 8.56 -3.62 -14.18
C GLU A 58 7.51 -3.63 -13.06
N ILE A 59 7.94 -3.60 -11.80
CA ILE A 59 7.06 -3.44 -10.64
C ILE A 59 6.25 -2.15 -10.78
N ARG A 60 6.87 -1.02 -11.13
CA ARG A 60 6.16 0.26 -11.33
C ARG A 60 5.14 0.19 -12.45
N LYS A 61 5.48 -0.44 -13.57
CA LYS A 61 4.58 -0.62 -14.71
C LYS A 61 3.36 -1.48 -14.37
N ARG A 62 3.54 -2.56 -13.61
CA ARG A 62 2.43 -3.39 -13.12
C ARG A 62 1.57 -2.63 -12.10
N LEU A 63 2.19 -1.88 -11.19
CA LEU A 63 1.47 -1.04 -10.23
C LEU A 63 0.66 0.07 -10.91
N SER A 64 1.13 0.67 -12.01
CA SER A 64 0.34 1.68 -12.73
C SER A 64 -0.91 1.10 -13.36
N ASN A 65 -0.79 -0.10 -13.96
CA ASN A 65 -1.94 -0.81 -14.52
C ASN A 65 -2.94 -1.23 -13.44
N TYR A 66 -2.45 -1.48 -12.22
CA TYR A 66 -3.31 -1.77 -11.06
C TYR A 66 -3.95 -0.53 -10.43
N ARG A 67 -3.31 0.65 -10.47
CA ARG A 67 -3.87 1.89 -9.92
C ARG A 67 -4.94 2.52 -10.81
N ASP A 68 -4.87 2.30 -12.13
CA ASP A 68 -5.77 2.93 -13.11
C ASP A 68 -7.28 2.58 -12.91
N PRO A 69 -7.65 1.33 -12.54
CA PRO A 69 -9.04 1.00 -12.22
C PRO A 69 -9.59 1.65 -10.94
N PHE A 70 -8.74 1.93 -9.95
CA PHE A 70 -9.16 2.44 -8.63
C PHE A 70 -9.10 3.96 -8.49
N PHE A 71 -8.26 4.62 -9.30
CA PHE A 71 -8.17 6.07 -9.43
C PHE A 71 -7.98 6.43 -10.90
N PRO A 72 -9.03 6.31 -11.74
CA PRO A 72 -8.94 6.78 -13.11
C PRO A 72 -8.52 8.23 -13.05
N ARG A 73 -7.36 8.57 -13.64
CA ARG A 73 -6.98 9.97 -13.77
C ARG A 73 -8.06 10.62 -14.62
N PRO A 74 -8.86 11.56 -14.08
CA PRO A 74 -9.85 12.21 -14.91
C PRO A 74 -9.09 12.88 -16.05
N LYS A 75 -9.51 12.63 -17.30
CA LYS A 75 -8.89 13.24 -18.50
C LYS A 75 -8.90 14.77 -18.44
N ASN A 76 -9.75 15.34 -17.59
CA ASN A 76 -9.83 16.76 -17.30
C ASN A 76 -9.50 17.02 -15.81
N PRO A 77 -8.77 18.10 -15.47
CA PRO A 77 -8.60 18.50 -14.08
C PRO A 77 -9.98 18.73 -13.43
N PRO A 78 -10.18 18.39 -12.15
CA PRO A 78 -11.47 18.54 -11.45
C PRO A 78 -11.94 20.00 -11.26
N PHE A 79 -11.16 20.95 -11.75
CA PHE A 79 -11.39 22.38 -11.59
C PHE A 79 -11.19 23.04 -12.96
N ASP A 80 -12.22 22.97 -13.79
CA ASP A 80 -12.42 23.97 -14.84
C ASP A 80 -13.19 25.12 -14.18
N PRO A 81 -12.58 26.33 -14.02
CA PRO A 81 -13.25 27.47 -13.43
C PRO A 81 -14.50 27.93 -14.20
N SER A 82 -14.70 27.46 -15.44
CA SER A 82 -15.85 27.79 -16.29
C SER A 82 -17.07 26.93 -16.02
N ASP A 83 -16.94 25.78 -15.33
CA ASP A 83 -18.05 24.91 -14.97
C ASP A 83 -18.51 25.27 -13.56
N GLY A 84 -19.46 26.21 -13.46
CA GLY A 84 -20.12 26.57 -12.20
C GLY A 84 -20.61 25.32 -11.44
N GLU A 85 -20.73 25.44 -10.12
CA GLU A 85 -21.06 24.44 -9.08
C GLU A 85 -21.86 23.20 -9.55
N LYS A 86 -21.27 22.33 -10.36
CA LYS A 86 -21.85 21.02 -10.64
C LYS A 86 -21.47 20.10 -9.49
N PRO A 87 -22.43 19.41 -8.86
CA PRO A 87 -22.12 18.49 -7.77
C PRO A 87 -21.15 17.43 -8.29
N ILE A 88 -20.00 17.31 -7.60
CA ILE A 88 -19.01 16.26 -7.86
C ILE A 88 -19.77 14.94 -7.84
N LYS A 89 -19.95 14.30 -9.01
CA LYS A 89 -20.51 12.94 -9.08
C LYS A 89 -19.67 12.10 -8.14
N LYS A 90 -20.30 11.48 -7.12
CA LYS A 90 -19.64 10.58 -6.18
C LYS A 90 -18.75 9.63 -6.98
N PHE A 91 -17.43 9.81 -6.92
CA PHE A 91 -16.52 8.84 -7.49
C PHE A 91 -16.82 7.53 -6.76
N PRO A 92 -17.26 6.47 -7.46
CA PRO A 92 -17.35 5.17 -6.83
C PRO A 92 -15.91 4.79 -6.53
N PHE A 93 -15.47 4.93 -5.28
CA PHE A 93 -14.30 4.20 -4.83
C PHE A 93 -14.70 2.73 -4.92
N PRO A 94 -14.17 1.96 -5.89
CA PRO A 94 -14.51 0.56 -5.96
C PRO A 94 -14.09 -0.05 -4.64
N GLU A 95 -14.94 -0.91 -4.08
CA GLU A 95 -14.58 -1.69 -2.92
C GLU A 95 -13.27 -2.42 -3.25
N ARG A 96 -12.23 -2.23 -2.43
CA ARG A 96 -10.91 -2.82 -2.68
C ARG A 96 -11.07 -4.33 -2.74
N ASP A 97 -10.90 -4.92 -3.92
CA ASP A 97 -10.97 -6.36 -4.09
C ASP A 97 -9.64 -6.99 -3.69
N PHE A 98 -9.56 -7.45 -2.44
CA PHE A 98 -8.37 -8.10 -1.90
C PHE A 98 -8.01 -9.40 -2.64
N ARG A 99 -8.93 -10.02 -3.40
CA ARG A 99 -8.60 -11.20 -4.23
C ARG A 99 -7.78 -10.84 -5.47
N ALA A 100 -7.97 -9.64 -6.00
CA ALA A 100 -7.12 -9.11 -7.06
C ALA A 100 -5.71 -8.78 -6.53
N ASP A 101 -5.59 -8.38 -5.26
CA ASP A 101 -4.29 -8.16 -4.60
C ASP A 101 -3.44 -9.45 -4.54
N ASP A 102 -4.03 -10.63 -4.34
CA ASP A 102 -3.31 -11.91 -4.21
C ASP A 102 -2.69 -12.40 -5.53
N GLN A 103 -3.42 -12.27 -6.65
CA GLN A 103 -2.90 -12.65 -7.98
C GLN A 103 -1.75 -11.72 -8.38
N ILE A 104 -1.90 -10.42 -8.10
CA ILE A 104 -0.87 -9.43 -8.40
C ILE A 104 0.35 -9.65 -7.50
N LEU A 105 0.15 -10.01 -6.23
CA LEU A 105 1.26 -10.35 -5.34
C LEU A 105 2.06 -11.53 -5.90
N THR A 106 1.37 -12.57 -6.37
CA THR A 106 2.00 -13.75 -6.99
C THR A 106 2.85 -13.35 -8.20
N ASP A 107 2.32 -12.49 -9.06
CA ASP A 107 3.01 -11.93 -10.21
C ASP A 107 4.29 -11.17 -9.85
N PHE A 108 4.26 -10.41 -8.75
CA PHE A 108 5.42 -9.65 -8.28
C PHE A 108 6.46 -10.57 -7.67
N LEU A 109 6.04 -11.60 -6.93
CA LEU A 109 6.95 -12.61 -6.39
C LEU A 109 7.68 -13.37 -7.53
N ASN A 110 7.05 -13.54 -8.69
CA ASN A 110 7.69 -14.15 -9.86
C ASN A 110 8.78 -13.28 -10.50
N LEU A 111 8.78 -11.96 -10.27
CA LEU A 111 9.86 -11.05 -10.71
C LEU A 111 11.08 -11.08 -9.79
N LEU A 112 10.94 -11.63 -8.58
CA LEU A 112 11.99 -11.70 -7.58
C LEU A 112 12.87 -12.93 -7.78
N SER A 113 14.16 -12.79 -7.47
CA SER A 113 15.06 -13.93 -7.37
C SER A 113 14.64 -14.87 -6.23
N PRO A 114 15.10 -16.14 -6.21
CA PRO A 114 14.84 -17.05 -5.09
C PRO A 114 15.27 -16.47 -3.73
N GLU A 115 16.42 -15.80 -3.67
CA GLU A 115 16.93 -15.14 -2.45
C GLU A 115 16.03 -13.99 -2.01
N GLN A 116 15.57 -13.16 -2.95
CA GLN A 116 14.66 -12.05 -2.67
C GLN A 116 13.29 -12.55 -2.18
N ARG A 117 12.79 -13.67 -2.71
CA ARG A 117 11.55 -14.31 -2.22
C ARG A 117 11.71 -14.86 -0.81
N ALA A 118 12.85 -15.48 -0.50
CA ALA A 118 13.14 -15.94 0.85
C ALA A 118 13.16 -14.77 1.84
N LYS A 119 13.81 -13.66 1.46
CA LYS A 119 13.82 -12.42 2.26
C LYS A 119 12.43 -11.82 2.43
N TRP A 120 11.62 -11.79 1.37
CA TRP A 120 10.23 -11.36 1.46
C TRP A 120 9.45 -12.19 2.48
N LYS A 121 9.60 -13.53 2.45
CA LYS A 121 8.95 -14.43 3.40
C LYS A 121 9.39 -14.17 4.84
N GLU A 122 10.67 -13.90 5.08
CA GLU A 122 11.19 -13.53 6.40
C GLU A 122 10.58 -12.19 6.88
N MET A 123 10.52 -11.19 6.00
CA MET A 123 9.94 -9.88 6.29
C MET A 123 8.44 -9.94 6.59
N THR A 124 7.70 -10.81 5.91
CA THR A 124 6.26 -10.99 6.16
C THR A 124 5.98 -11.94 7.31
N GLY A 125 6.88 -12.87 7.64
CA GLY A 125 6.66 -13.90 8.66
C GLY A 125 5.46 -14.79 8.36
N GLU A 126 4.89 -15.38 9.41
CA GLU A 126 3.73 -16.28 9.29
C GLU A 126 2.47 -15.57 8.79
N PRO A 127 1.69 -16.17 7.88
CA PRO A 127 0.44 -15.59 7.38
C PRO A 127 -0.51 -15.20 8.52
N PHE A 128 -1.04 -13.98 8.46
CA PHE A 128 -2.02 -13.50 9.41
C PHE A 128 -3.42 -13.96 9.02
N GLN A 129 -4.07 -14.74 9.90
CA GLN A 129 -5.40 -15.31 9.66
C GLN A 129 -6.53 -14.53 10.37
N GLY A 130 -6.21 -13.42 11.04
CA GLY A 130 -7.20 -12.63 11.77
C GLY A 130 -8.04 -11.74 10.85
N GLU A 131 -9.24 -11.40 11.29
CA GLU A 131 -10.08 -10.41 10.61
C GLU A 131 -9.61 -8.99 10.97
N ILE A 132 -9.21 -8.20 9.97
CA ILE A 132 -8.95 -6.76 10.14
C ILE A 132 -10.25 -6.02 9.83
N PRO A 133 -10.89 -5.34 10.80
CA PRO A 133 -12.17 -4.67 10.58
C PRO A 133 -12.08 -3.62 9.47
N ARG A 134 -13.05 -3.64 8.54
CA ARG A 134 -13.17 -2.67 7.41
C ARG A 134 -13.21 -1.21 7.87
N THR A 135 -13.53 -0.95 9.14
CA THR A 135 -13.59 0.38 9.76
C THR A 135 -12.23 1.08 9.84
N PHE A 136 -11.12 0.34 9.90
CA PHE A 136 -9.77 0.94 9.83
C PHE A 136 -9.36 1.36 8.40
N LEU A 137 -10.22 1.10 7.40
CA LEU A 137 -9.91 1.20 5.98
C LEU A 137 -10.74 2.25 5.22
N SER A 138 -11.67 2.93 5.88
CA SER A 138 -12.46 4.01 5.28
C SER A 138 -11.95 5.38 5.76
N PRO A 139 -11.81 6.39 4.88
CA PRO A 139 -11.65 7.76 5.37
C PRO A 139 -12.84 8.10 6.27
N PRO A 140 -12.64 8.91 7.33
CA PRO A 140 -13.72 9.24 8.25
C PRO A 140 -14.91 9.78 7.43
N ARG A 141 -16.09 9.19 7.65
CA ARG A 141 -17.33 9.78 7.11
C ARG A 141 -17.43 11.16 7.72
N ARG A 142 -17.23 12.20 6.91
CA ARG A 142 -17.52 13.59 7.32
C ARG A 142 -18.98 13.60 7.77
N ARG A 143 -19.20 13.87 9.06
CA ARG A 143 -20.51 14.26 9.58
C ARG A 143 -20.75 15.72 9.24
#